data_AF-A0A9P7BIE9-F1
#
_entry.id   AF-A0A9P7BIE9-F1
#
_cell.length_a   1.000
_cell.length_b   1.000
_cell.length_c   1.000
_cell.angle_alpha   90.00
_cell.angle_beta   90.00
_cell.angle_gamma   90.00
#
_symmetry.space_group_name_H-M   'P 1'
#
loop_
_entity.id
_entity.type
_entity.pdbx_description
1 polymer ?
#
loop_
_entity_poly.entity_id
_entity_poly.type
_entity_poly.pdbx_seq_one_letter_code
_entity_poly.pdbx_strand_id
1 'polypeptide(L)'
;MASMKILNIYLHMISVGAIIIALGLFVDNAIVVAEDMERRLSLGESPDQAAAHAGSTMFVPLLVSSLAIILAFMPLAISSTETGEYLRSLGIVMAIALLLSLVIGVTLIPLLCK
;
A
#
# COMPACT_ATOMS: atom_id res chain seq x y z
N MET A 1 -18.90 2.68 27.54
CA MET A 1 -19.89 2.89 26.45
C MET A 1 -20.44 4.32 26.38
N ALA A 2 -20.65 5.03 27.50
CA ALA A 2 -21.15 6.42 27.48
C ALA A 2 -20.15 7.46 26.93
N SER A 3 -18.84 7.24 27.08
CA SER A 3 -17.79 8.17 26.63
C SER A 3 -17.59 8.21 25.11
N MET A 4 -18.00 7.18 24.37
CA MET A 4 -17.83 7.12 22.90
C MET A 4 -18.90 7.89 22.12
N LYS A 5 -20.08 8.16 22.72
CA LYS A 5 -21.16 8.92 22.06
C LYS A 5 -20.92 10.43 22.02
N ILE A 6 -20.13 10.96 22.95
CA ILE A 6 -19.84 12.41 23.05
C ILE A 6 -18.81 12.86 22.02
N LEU A 7 -17.95 11.95 21.55
CA LEU A 7 -16.88 12.26 20.60
C LEU A 7 -17.27 12.10 19.13
N ASN A 8 -18.50 11.69 18.81
CA ASN A 8 -18.98 11.49 17.43
C ASN A 8 -18.07 10.59 16.56
N ILE A 9 -17.25 9.74 17.19
CA ILE A 9 -16.41 8.75 16.51
C ILE A 9 -17.23 7.47 16.40
N TYR A 10 -18.16 7.46 15.46
CA TYR A 10 -18.67 6.21 14.92
C TYR A 10 -17.52 5.58 14.13
N LEU A 11 -16.78 4.66 14.74
CA LEU A 11 -15.98 3.69 13.99
C LEU A 11 -16.99 2.80 13.26
N HIS A 12 -17.52 3.32 12.15
CA HIS A 12 -18.43 2.62 11.26
C HIS A 12 -17.75 1.32 10.83
N MET A 13 -18.49 0.23 10.65
CA MET A 13 -17.94 -1.05 10.15
C MET A 13 -17.06 -0.86 8.90
N ILE A 14 -17.39 0.16 8.11
CA ILE A 14 -16.66 0.62 6.91
C ILE A 14 -15.27 1.16 7.27
N SER A 15 -15.11 1.91 8.37
CA SER A 15 -13.81 2.42 8.83
C SER A 15 -12.87 1.29 9.29
N VAL A 16 -13.41 0.27 9.96
CA VAL A 16 -12.62 -0.92 10.34
C VAL A 16 -12.20 -1.69 9.09
N GLY A 17 -13.13 -1.89 8.15
CA GLY A 17 -12.82 -2.52 6.86
C GLY A 17 -11.75 -1.75 6.07
N ALA A 18 -11.81 -0.41 6.07
CA ALA A 18 -10.81 0.43 5.42
C ALA A 18 -9.42 0.29 6.03
N ILE A 19 -9.30 0.17 7.36
CA ILE A 19 -8.02 -0.06 8.05
C ILE A 19 -7.44 -1.43 7.69
N ILE A 20 -8.27 -2.49 7.64
CA ILE A 20 -7.84 -3.84 7.27
C ILE A 20 -7.31 -3.87 5.83
N ILE A 21 -8.04 -3.27 4.89
CA ILE A 21 -7.63 -3.17 3.48
C ILE A 21 -6.34 -2.34 3.36
N ALA A 22 -6.25 -1.22 4.05
CA ALA A 22 -5.07 -0.37 4.05
C ALA A 22 -3.82 -1.10 4.57
N LEU A 23 -3.95 -1.90 5.64
CA LEU A 23 -2.86 -2.72 6.15
C LEU A 23 -2.39 -3.76 5.13
N GLY A 24 -3.32 -4.46 4.48
CA GLY A 24 -2.99 -5.44 3.44
C GLY A 24 -2.21 -4.82 2.29
N LEU A 25 -2.69 -3.69 1.76
CA LEU A 25 -2.04 -2.97 0.66
C LEU A 25 -0.72 -2.32 1.07
N PHE A 26 -0.57 -1.97 2.34
CA PHE A 26 0.67 -1.39 2.85
C PHE A 26 1.80 -2.42 2.88
N VAL A 27 1.51 -3.66 3.22
CA VAL A 27 2.52 -4.73 3.33
C VAL A 27 2.83 -5.37 1.96
N ASP A 28 1.90 -5.29 1.00
CA ASP A 28 2.03 -5.90 -0.33
C ASP A 28 3.32 -5.48 -1.08
N ASN A 29 3.53 -4.18 -1.33
CA ASN A 29 4.74 -3.73 -2.03
C ASN A 29 6.03 -4.07 -1.26
N ALA A 30 5.98 -4.09 0.08
CA ALA A 30 7.13 -4.42 0.91
C ALA A 30 7.51 -5.92 0.79
N ILE A 31 6.51 -6.81 0.74
CA ILE A 31 6.71 -8.25 0.50
C ILE A 31 7.35 -8.46 -0.87
N VAL A 32 6.81 -7.84 -1.92
CA VAL A 32 7.32 -8.02 -3.29
C VAL A 32 8.78 -7.59 -3.42
N VAL A 33 9.19 -6.48 -2.78
CA VAL A 33 10.60 -6.05 -2.77
C VAL A 33 11.46 -7.02 -1.97
N ALA A 34 10.98 -7.52 -0.83
CA ALA A 34 11.71 -8.48 -0.01
C ALA A 34 11.92 -9.82 -0.74
N GLU A 35 10.92 -10.30 -1.48
CA GLU A 35 11.01 -11.50 -2.31
C GLU A 35 12.00 -11.33 -3.47
N ASP A 36 12.02 -10.17 -4.16
CA ASP A 36 13.02 -9.93 -5.22
C ASP A 36 14.44 -9.87 -4.65
N MET A 37 14.61 -9.27 -3.47
CA MET A 37 15.88 -9.24 -2.75
C MET A 37 16.36 -10.65 -2.40
N GLU A 38 15.51 -11.47 -1.78
CA GLU A 38 15.84 -12.87 -1.44
C GLU A 38 16.19 -13.67 -2.70
N ARG A 39 15.42 -13.49 -3.77
CA ARG A 39 15.67 -14.12 -5.07
C ARG A 39 17.04 -13.75 -5.61
N ARG A 40 17.44 -12.47 -5.58
CA ARG A 40 18.76 -12.00 -6.04
C ARG A 40 19.91 -12.52 -5.20
N LEU A 41 19.74 -12.55 -3.88
CA LEU A 41 20.70 -13.17 -2.96
C LEU A 41 20.90 -14.66 -3.28
N SER A 42 19.81 -15.38 -3.59
CA SER A 42 19.88 -16.79 -4.00
C SER A 42 20.57 -17.02 -5.34
N LEU A 43 20.57 -16.00 -6.22
CA LEU A 43 21.27 -16.00 -7.50
C LEU A 43 22.77 -15.66 -7.35
N GLY A 44 23.24 -15.36 -6.14
CA GLY A 44 24.63 -15.08 -5.83
C GLY A 44 25.02 -13.60 -5.93
N GLU A 45 24.06 -12.67 -6.05
CA GLU A 45 24.34 -11.24 -5.94
C GLU A 45 24.79 -10.90 -4.51
N SER A 46 25.77 -9.99 -4.38
CA SER A 46 26.14 -9.46 -3.05
C SER A 46 24.99 -8.61 -2.46
N PRO A 47 24.81 -8.55 -1.13
CA PRO A 47 23.71 -7.81 -0.51
C PRO A 47 23.61 -6.34 -0.96
N ASP A 48 24.75 -5.67 -1.12
CA ASP A 48 24.81 -4.30 -1.62
C ASP A 48 24.30 -4.16 -3.07
N GLN A 49 24.65 -5.12 -3.92
CA GLN A 49 24.22 -5.14 -5.33
C GLN A 49 22.73 -5.49 -5.45
N ALA A 50 22.27 -6.47 -4.66
CA ALA A 50 20.87 -6.88 -4.62
C ALA A 50 19.98 -5.71 -4.16
N ALA A 51 20.39 -4.98 -3.12
CA ALA A 51 19.69 -3.79 -2.63
C ALA A 51 19.55 -2.68 -3.69
N ALA A 52 20.64 -2.37 -4.40
CA ALA A 52 20.62 -1.34 -5.44
C ALA A 52 19.76 -1.74 -6.66
N HIS A 53 19.82 -3.02 -7.07
CA HIS A 53 19.04 -3.50 -8.21
C HIS A 53 17.57 -3.70 -7.87
N ALA A 54 17.23 -4.20 -6.68
CA ALA A 54 15.85 -4.37 -6.25
C ALA A 54 15.12 -3.03 -6.24
N GLY A 55 15.71 -1.99 -5.63
CA GLY A 55 15.11 -0.66 -5.56
C GLY A 55 14.86 -0.02 -6.93
N SER A 56 15.80 -0.14 -7.87
CA SER A 56 15.68 0.44 -9.22
C SER A 56 14.77 -0.37 -10.15
N THR A 57 14.79 -1.71 -10.04
CA THR A 57 14.01 -2.59 -10.92
C THR A 57 12.55 -2.68 -10.47
N MET A 58 12.28 -2.65 -9.16
CA MET A 58 10.92 -2.76 -8.62
C MET A 58 10.13 -1.45 -8.64
N PHE A 59 10.78 -0.30 -8.76
CA PHE A 59 10.10 1.00 -8.74
C PHE A 59 9.00 1.12 -9.81
N VAL A 60 9.32 0.78 -11.07
CA VAL A 60 8.35 0.88 -12.19
C VAL A 60 7.21 -0.14 -12.06
N PRO A 61 7.47 -1.45 -11.82
CA PRO A 61 6.41 -2.44 -11.58
C PRO A 61 5.45 -2.05 -10.46
N LEU A 62 5.97 -1.62 -9.30
CA LEU A 62 5.16 -1.28 -8.14
C LEU A 62 4.34 0.00 -8.36
N LEU A 63 4.91 0.99 -9.07
CA LEU A 63 4.16 2.17 -9.50
C LEU A 63 2.99 1.83 -10.41
N VAL A 64 3.23 0.98 -11.42
CA VAL A 64 2.18 0.57 -12.38
C VAL A 64 1.08 -0.21 -11.67
N SER A 65 1.44 -1.14 -10.79
CA SER A 65 0.47 -1.89 -9.97
C SER A 65 -0.36 -0.96 -9.08
N SER A 66 0.30 -0.05 -8.36
CA SER A 66 -0.37 0.92 -7.48
C SER A 66 -1.32 1.84 -8.26
N LEU A 67 -0.89 2.31 -9.42
CA LEU A 67 -1.70 3.16 -10.28
C LEU A 67 -2.89 2.40 -10.89
N ALA A 68 -2.71 1.14 -11.27
CA ALA A 68 -3.79 0.29 -11.76
C ALA A 68 -4.90 0.14 -10.71
N ILE A 69 -4.53 -0.06 -9.44
CA ILE A 69 -5.48 -0.10 -8.33
C ILE A 69 -6.19 1.26 -8.22
N ILE A 70 -5.46 2.37 -8.16
CA ILE A 70 -6.08 3.72 -8.05
C ILE A 70 -7.08 3.97 -9.19
N LEU A 71 -6.72 3.61 -10.42
CA LEU A 71 -7.59 3.75 -11.60
C LEU A 71 -8.80 2.83 -11.56
N ALA A 72 -8.69 1.62 -11.02
CA ALA A 72 -9.83 0.71 -10.84
C ALA A 72 -10.89 1.29 -9.90
N PHE A 73 -10.49 2.09 -8.91
CA PHE A 73 -11.40 2.76 -7.97
C PHE A 73 -11.84 4.17 -8.44
N MET A 74 -11.22 4.72 -9.49
CA MET A 74 -11.55 6.05 -10.02
C MET A 74 -13.04 6.21 -10.43
N PRO A 75 -13.70 5.25 -11.12
CA PRO A 75 -15.12 5.37 -11.45
C PRO A 75 -16.02 5.46 -10.22
N LEU A 76 -15.65 4.75 -9.15
CA LEU A 76 -16.38 4.75 -7.88
C LEU A 76 -16.22 6.09 -7.16
N ALA A 77 -15.03 6.71 -7.28
CA ALA A 77 -14.75 8.03 -6.71
C ALA A 77 -15.54 9.18 -7.38
N ILE A 78 -15.99 8.99 -8.63
CA ILE A 78 -16.77 9.97 -9.41
C ILE A 78 -18.29 9.73 -9.22
N SER A 79 -18.69 8.54 -8.78
CA SER A 79 -20.10 8.19 -8.58
C SER A 79 -20.70 8.94 -7.37
N SER A 80 -21.88 9.53 -7.57
CA SER A 80 -22.57 10.39 -6.59
C SER A 80 -23.63 9.67 -5.76
N THR A 81 -23.50 8.35 -5.60
CA THR A 81 -24.40 7.54 -4.76
C THR A 81 -23.90 7.53 -3.31
N GLU A 82 -24.78 7.30 -2.33
CA GLU A 82 -24.35 7.19 -0.92
C GLU A 82 -23.29 6.09 -0.73
N THR A 83 -23.39 4.98 -1.46
CA THR A 83 -22.36 3.93 -1.51
C THR A 83 -21.05 4.44 -2.11
N GLY A 84 -21.11 5.35 -3.08
CA GLY A 84 -19.97 5.98 -3.72
C GLY A 84 -19.15 6.86 -2.78
N GLU A 85 -19.78 7.53 -1.81
CA GLU A 85 -19.07 8.36 -0.82
C GLU A 85 -18.14 7.51 0.07
N TYR A 86 -18.62 6.34 0.52
CA TYR A 86 -17.81 5.39 1.29
C TYR A 86 -16.65 4.80 0.46
N LEU A 87 -16.92 4.42 -0.79
CA LEU A 87 -15.91 3.87 -1.69
C LEU A 87 -14.88 4.93 -2.11
N ARG A 88 -15.28 6.18 -2.22
CA ARG A 88 -14.38 7.31 -2.45
C ARG A 88 -13.44 7.51 -1.27
N SER A 89 -13.96 7.50 -0.04
CA SER A 89 -13.13 7.57 1.17
C SER A 89 -12.14 6.40 1.23
N LEU A 90 -12.60 5.18 0.91
CA LEU A 90 -11.74 4.00 0.85
C LEU A 90 -10.64 4.15 -0.20
N GLY A 91 -10.98 4.59 -1.42
CA GLY A 91 -10.03 4.78 -2.51
C GLY A 91 -8.92 5.80 -2.19
N ILE A 92 -9.26 6.88 -1.48
CA ILE A 92 -8.26 7.86 -1.02
C ILE A 92 -7.30 7.23 0.00
N VAL A 93 -7.82 6.48 0.97
CA VAL A 93 -6.99 5.78 1.97
C VAL A 93 -6.07 4.77 1.29
N MET A 94 -6.58 4.00 0.33
CA MET A 94 -5.80 3.05 -0.45
C MET A 94 -4.69 3.73 -1.26
N ALA A 95 -5.00 4.84 -1.95
CA ALA A 95 -4.03 5.59 -2.73
C ALA A 95 -2.88 6.10 -1.85
N ILE A 96 -3.19 6.66 -0.68
CA ILE A 96 -2.19 7.12 0.29
C ILE A 96 -1.36 5.95 0.81
N ALA A 97 -2.01 4.83 1.17
CA ALA A 97 -1.33 3.64 1.69
C ALA A 97 -0.36 3.05 0.66
N LEU A 98 -0.77 2.94 -0.61
CA LEU A 98 0.06 2.43 -1.71
C LEU A 98 1.26 3.35 -2.00
N LEU A 99 1.05 4.66 -2.03
CA LEU A 99 2.14 5.63 -2.24
C LEU A 99 3.16 5.59 -1.10
N LEU A 100 2.70 5.55 0.15
CA LEU A 100 3.59 5.43 1.30
C LEU A 100 4.32 4.09 1.31
N SER A 101 3.62 3.01 1.01
CA SER A 101 4.19 1.67 0.90
C SER A 101 5.24 1.57 -0.20
N LEU A 102 5.02 2.21 -1.36
CA LEU A 102 6.02 2.26 -2.43
C LEU A 102 7.31 2.96 -1.96
N VAL A 103 7.19 4.12 -1.30
CA VAL A 103 8.35 4.85 -0.80
C VAL A 103 9.11 4.00 0.21
N ILE A 104 8.40 3.44 1.21
CA ILE A 104 8.98 2.61 2.26
C ILE A 104 9.56 1.31 1.69
N GLY A 105 8.89 0.67 0.74
CA GLY A 105 9.33 -0.55 0.09
C GLY A 105 10.63 -0.33 -0.68
N VAL A 106 10.75 0.77 -1.42
CA VAL A 106 11.94 1.06 -2.22
C VAL A 106 13.10 1.62 -1.38
N THR A 107 12.83 2.29 -0.26
CA THR A 107 13.89 2.84 0.60
C THR A 107 14.26 1.93 1.77
N LEU A 108 13.28 1.53 2.57
CA LEU A 108 13.49 0.90 3.89
C LEU A 108 13.85 -0.59 3.76
N ILE A 109 13.20 -1.33 2.85
CA ILE A 109 13.44 -2.77 2.70
C ILE A 109 14.87 -3.06 2.21
N PRO A 110 15.42 -2.37 1.18
CA PRO A 110 16.81 -2.56 0.77
C PRO A 110 17.83 -2.17 1.85
N LEU A 111 17.48 -1.21 2.72
CA LEU A 111 18.33 -0.80 3.84
C LEU A 111 18.34 -1.81 5.00
N LEU A 112 17.21 -2.48 5.25
CA LEU A 112 17.06 -3.43 6.37
C LEU A 112 17.62 -4.82 6.05
N CYS A 113 17.58 -5.22 4.79
CA CYS A 113 18.07 -6.53 4.32
C CYS A 113 19.54 -6.45 3.83
N LYS A 114 20.29 -5.50 4.36
CA LYS A 114 21.73 -5.30 4.10
C LYS A 114 22.58 -6.18 5.02
#